data_AF-A0AA92TZG2-F1
#
_entry.id   AF-A0AA92TZG2-F1
#
_cell.length_a   1.000
_cell.length_b   1.000
_cell.length_c   1.000
_cell.angle_alpha   90.00
_cell.angle_beta   90.00
_cell.angle_gamma   90.00
#
_symmetry.space_group_name_H-M   'P 1'
#
loop_
_entity.id
_entity.type
_entity.pdbx_description
1 polymer ?
#
loop_
_entity_poly.entity_id
_entity_poly.type
_entity_poly.pdbx_seq_one_letter_code
_entity_poly.pdbx_strand_id
1 'polypeptide(L)'
;MMQYLVILLDDTSVSFCHYSNDSKESNLMPIETLKAGIVFAMKENLNIQFVYPCHKLPQEYLEVIDRIDHTNIQPACRGGNGEVIVLNDIDDTETVVLRHGVSYVLRIDKFTLFSKVDKVCELLQQVMRLNVVITDVETFKDKDIPLYKECLNKLSMAAELSFSKGKKVQCNLLTDRMVLDKMNNCGAGDTTITLAPDGKFYICPAFYLTDEVDALGRLNYSIGDLQNGMNIKNSQLYKLDYAPLCRQCDAYQCKRCIWLNRKMTYEVNTPSHEQCVMGHLERNASRNLLQNIRKYGTFLSGRDIREINYLDPFDVRTERE
;
A
#
# COMPACT_ATOMS: atom_id res chain seq x y z
N MET A 1 -6.46 18.17 -4.51
CA MET A 1 -5.22 18.94 -4.29
C MET A 1 -4.18 17.96 -3.82
N MET A 2 -2.99 18.02 -4.39
CA MET A 2 -1.90 17.11 -4.07
C MET A 2 -1.48 17.29 -2.60
N GLN A 3 -1.08 16.19 -1.95
CA GLN A 3 -0.78 16.15 -0.52
C GLN A 3 0.57 15.48 -0.24
N TYR A 4 1.00 14.55 -1.10
CA TYR A 4 2.20 13.75 -0.91
C TYR A 4 3.07 13.72 -2.17
N LEU A 5 4.38 13.80 -1.96
CA LEU A 5 5.40 13.47 -2.95
C LEU A 5 6.20 12.26 -2.46
N VAL A 6 6.13 11.16 -3.22
CA VAL A 6 7.00 10.00 -3.01
C VAL A 6 8.27 10.22 -3.82
N ILE A 7 9.43 10.19 -3.19
CA ILE A 7 10.74 10.33 -3.87
C ILE A 7 11.44 8.98 -3.81
N LEU A 8 11.62 8.35 -4.98
CA LEU A 8 12.48 7.18 -5.11
C LEU A 8 13.92 7.67 -5.17
N LEU A 9 14.75 7.24 -4.22
CA LEU A 9 16.13 7.73 -4.15
C LEU A 9 17.03 7.06 -5.18
N ASP A 10 16.72 5.85 -5.59
CA ASP A 10 17.53 5.03 -6.51
C ASP A 10 16.63 4.05 -7.29
N ASP A 11 17.07 3.58 -8.46
CA ASP A 11 16.31 2.59 -9.24
C ASP A 11 16.14 1.25 -8.52
N THR A 12 17.00 0.93 -7.54
CA THR A 12 16.92 -0.25 -6.64
C THR A 12 16.18 0.04 -5.34
N SER A 13 15.48 1.18 -5.23
CA SER A 13 14.68 1.51 -4.05
C SER A 13 13.63 0.45 -3.75
N VAL A 14 13.40 0.18 -2.47
CA VAL A 14 12.53 -0.92 -2.07
C VAL A 14 11.10 -0.73 -2.57
N SER A 15 10.50 -1.79 -3.12
CA SER A 15 9.06 -1.83 -3.31
C SER A 15 8.34 -1.87 -1.97
N PHE A 16 7.30 -1.07 -1.77
CA PHE A 16 6.55 -1.05 -0.50
C PHE A 16 5.03 -1.28 -0.69
N CYS A 17 4.60 -1.58 -1.92
CA CYS A 17 3.24 -2.02 -2.19
C CYS A 17 3.24 -3.18 -3.21
N HIS A 18 2.16 -3.36 -3.97
CA HIS A 18 1.95 -4.54 -4.82
C HIS A 18 3.00 -4.73 -5.91
N TYR A 19 3.59 -3.65 -6.45
CA TYR A 19 4.58 -3.76 -7.52
C TYR A 19 5.89 -4.36 -7.01
N SER A 20 6.58 -5.11 -7.89
CA SER A 20 7.95 -5.58 -7.67
C SER A 20 8.97 -4.62 -8.27
N ASN A 21 10.19 -4.66 -7.77
CA ASN A 21 11.32 -3.94 -8.33
C ASN A 21 12.43 -4.94 -8.65
N ASP A 22 12.60 -5.22 -9.93
CA ASP A 22 13.59 -6.19 -10.42
C ASP A 22 14.93 -5.54 -10.75
N SER A 23 15.01 -4.19 -10.72
CA SER A 23 16.24 -3.44 -10.96
C SER A 23 17.36 -3.92 -10.05
N LYS A 24 18.48 -4.31 -10.66
CA LYS A 24 19.72 -4.70 -9.97
C LYS A 24 20.80 -3.64 -10.05
N GLU A 25 20.70 -2.75 -11.04
CA GLU A 25 21.64 -1.67 -11.26
C GLU A 25 21.22 -0.45 -10.47
N SER A 26 22.12 0.02 -9.60
CA SER A 26 21.91 1.25 -8.85
C SER A 26 22.07 2.45 -9.79
N ASN A 27 21.08 3.31 -9.74
CA ASN A 27 21.08 4.61 -10.39
C ASN A 27 20.49 5.59 -9.37
N LEU A 28 21.39 6.13 -8.55
CA LEU A 28 21.04 7.03 -7.47
C LEU A 28 20.60 8.36 -8.09
N MET A 29 19.44 8.86 -7.65
CA MET A 29 18.92 10.17 -8.03
C MET A 29 20.02 11.22 -7.86
N PRO A 30 20.31 12.05 -8.88
CA PRO A 30 21.29 13.12 -8.72
C PRO A 30 20.94 14.03 -7.56
N ILE A 31 21.93 14.40 -6.74
CA ILE A 31 21.70 15.21 -5.53
C ILE A 31 21.00 16.55 -5.81
N GLU A 32 21.27 17.17 -6.96
CA GLU A 32 20.60 18.40 -7.37
C GLU A 32 19.13 18.16 -7.75
N THR A 33 18.81 17.00 -8.34
CA THR A 33 17.42 16.58 -8.59
C THR A 33 16.69 16.35 -7.27
N LEU A 34 17.32 15.71 -6.28
CA LEU A 34 16.76 15.53 -4.95
C LEU A 34 16.45 16.87 -4.27
N LYS A 35 17.43 17.79 -4.25
CA LYS A 35 17.23 19.14 -3.70
C LYS A 35 16.10 19.89 -4.42
N ALA A 36 16.05 19.83 -5.75
CA ALA A 36 15.00 20.45 -6.54
C ALA A 36 13.62 19.84 -6.25
N GLY A 37 13.53 18.51 -6.09
CA GLY A 37 12.32 17.80 -5.69
C GLY A 37 11.80 18.22 -4.31
N ILE A 38 12.70 18.39 -3.34
CA ILE A 38 12.36 18.90 -2.01
C ILE A 38 11.82 20.34 -2.09
N VAL A 39 12.51 21.22 -2.83
CA VAL A 39 12.05 22.61 -3.02
C VAL A 39 10.68 22.64 -3.68
N PHE A 40 10.44 21.78 -4.68
CA PHE A 40 9.13 21.63 -5.32
C PHE A 40 8.06 21.23 -4.30
N ALA A 41 8.29 20.18 -3.50
CA ALA A 41 7.35 19.74 -2.47
C ALA A 41 7.06 20.83 -1.44
N MET A 42 8.07 21.61 -1.01
CA MET A 42 7.87 22.72 -0.09
C MET A 42 7.00 23.83 -0.69
N LYS A 43 7.24 24.20 -1.97
CA LYS A 43 6.44 25.22 -2.67
C LYS A 43 4.98 24.80 -2.84
N GLU A 44 4.76 23.52 -3.13
CA GLU A 44 3.43 22.92 -3.30
C GLU A 44 2.81 22.44 -1.97
N ASN A 45 3.49 22.67 -0.83
CA ASN A 45 3.07 22.26 0.51
C ASN A 45 2.73 20.76 0.63
N LEU A 46 3.61 19.90 0.11
CA LEU A 46 3.47 18.44 0.08
C LEU A 46 4.28 17.80 1.20
N ASN A 47 3.74 16.73 1.77
CA ASN A 47 4.49 15.84 2.66
C ASN A 47 5.38 14.92 1.83
N ILE A 48 6.63 14.72 2.25
CA ILE A 48 7.61 13.93 1.49
C ILE A 48 7.76 12.53 2.10
N GLN A 49 7.78 11.53 1.22
CA GLN A 49 8.10 10.15 1.58
C GLN A 49 9.32 9.71 0.77
N PHE A 50 10.43 9.42 1.45
CA PHE A 50 11.64 8.92 0.81
C PHE A 50 11.66 7.40 0.81
N VAL A 51 11.91 6.82 -0.35
CA VAL A 51 12.02 5.37 -0.53
C VAL A 51 13.47 5.02 -0.77
N TYR A 52 14.03 4.19 0.11
CA TYR A 52 15.46 3.91 0.15
C TYR A 52 15.82 2.64 -0.62
N PRO A 53 17.01 2.60 -1.26
CA PRO A 53 17.63 1.34 -1.67
C PRO A 53 18.24 0.61 -0.46
N CYS A 54 18.68 -0.63 -0.70
CA CYS A 54 19.34 -1.45 0.32
C CYS A 54 20.79 -0.98 0.62
N HIS A 55 21.49 -0.40 -0.35
CA HIS A 55 22.84 0.10 -0.15
C HIS A 55 22.86 1.39 0.67
N LYS A 56 24.02 1.74 1.25
CA LYS A 56 24.19 2.96 2.05
C LYS A 56 24.23 4.18 1.14
N LEU A 57 23.45 5.21 1.48
CA LEU A 57 23.51 6.49 0.79
C LEU A 57 24.74 7.28 1.22
N PRO A 58 25.30 8.13 0.34
CA PRO A 58 26.34 9.08 0.73
C PRO A 58 25.83 10.06 1.79
N GLN A 59 26.73 10.55 2.65
CA GLN A 59 26.40 11.42 3.78
C GLN A 59 25.68 12.70 3.35
N GLU A 60 26.05 13.28 2.21
CA GLU A 60 25.42 14.49 1.66
C GLU A 60 23.92 14.31 1.37
N TYR A 61 23.47 13.10 1.03
CA TYR A 61 22.04 12.82 0.81
C TYR A 61 21.28 12.79 2.14
N LEU A 62 21.87 12.15 3.15
CA LEU A 62 21.29 12.07 4.49
C LEU A 62 21.13 13.47 5.08
N GLU A 63 22.15 14.32 4.95
CA GLU A 63 22.10 15.71 5.41
C GLU A 63 21.03 16.56 4.70
N VAL A 64 20.72 16.26 3.45
CA VAL A 64 19.65 16.96 2.71
C VAL A 64 18.27 16.47 3.16
N ILE A 65 18.12 15.16 3.36
CA ILE A 65 16.86 14.54 3.81
C ILE A 65 16.53 14.96 5.25
N ASP A 66 17.50 14.95 6.16
CA ASP A 66 17.31 15.23 7.60
C ASP A 66 16.96 16.70 7.90
N ARG A 67 17.02 17.60 6.92
CA ARG A 67 16.69 19.03 7.08
C ARG A 67 15.21 19.37 6.98
N ILE A 68 14.38 18.40 6.61
CA ILE A 68 12.96 18.61 6.36
C ILE A 68 12.13 17.56 7.09
N ASP A 69 10.86 17.87 7.34
CA ASP A 69 9.91 16.86 7.82
C ASP A 69 9.57 15.87 6.70
N HIS A 70 9.73 14.58 6.98
CA HIS A 70 9.55 13.52 6.00
C HIS A 70 9.24 12.18 6.67
N THR A 71 8.87 11.19 5.85
CA THR A 71 8.75 9.78 6.26
C THR A 71 9.74 8.94 5.46
N ASN A 72 10.54 8.11 6.14
CA ASN A 72 11.46 7.18 5.50
C ASN A 72 10.84 5.79 5.38
N ILE A 73 10.77 5.29 4.15
CA ILE A 73 10.42 3.91 3.80
C ILE A 73 11.72 3.17 3.48
N GLN A 74 12.12 2.26 4.36
CA GLN A 74 13.41 1.57 4.28
C GLN A 74 13.26 0.06 4.18
N PRO A 75 14.14 -0.63 3.43
CA PRO A 75 14.19 -2.08 3.45
C PRO A 75 14.80 -2.59 4.76
N ALA A 76 14.36 -3.77 5.18
CA ALA A 76 14.90 -4.57 6.29
C ALA A 76 16.44 -4.60 6.34
N CYS A 77 17.07 -4.83 5.18
CA CYS A 77 18.52 -4.99 5.05
C CYS A 77 19.36 -3.78 5.47
N ARG A 78 18.76 -2.59 5.67
CA ARG A 78 19.47 -1.39 6.18
C ARG A 78 19.51 -1.26 7.70
N GLY A 79 19.07 -2.29 8.43
CA GLY A 79 19.00 -2.23 9.90
C GLY A 79 17.83 -1.41 10.42
N GLY A 80 16.93 -0.96 9.52
CA GLY A 80 15.58 -0.53 9.85
C GLY A 80 15.47 0.71 10.73
N ASN A 81 16.12 1.83 10.38
CA ASN A 81 16.02 3.07 11.18
C ASN A 81 14.83 3.97 10.80
N GLY A 82 14.19 3.76 9.65
CA GLY A 82 13.04 4.54 9.20
C GLY A 82 11.73 4.27 9.97
N GLU A 83 10.73 5.12 9.71
CA GLU A 83 9.38 5.04 10.28
C GLU A 83 8.58 3.87 9.68
N VAL A 84 8.90 3.49 8.44
CA VAL A 84 8.34 2.33 7.75
C VAL A 84 9.45 1.37 7.34
N ILE A 85 9.37 0.12 7.80
CA ILE A 85 10.31 -0.94 7.43
C ILE A 85 9.62 -1.95 6.52
N VAL A 86 10.19 -2.20 5.36
CA VAL A 86 9.71 -3.19 4.40
C VAL A 86 10.45 -4.51 4.58
N LEU A 87 9.67 -5.57 4.76
CA LEU A 87 10.07 -6.98 4.74
C LEU A 87 9.58 -7.54 3.39
N ASN A 88 10.47 -8.09 2.56
CA ASN A 88 10.15 -8.64 1.25
C ASN A 88 9.80 -10.14 1.28
N ASP A 89 10.01 -10.80 2.41
CA ASP A 89 9.49 -12.12 2.73
C ASP A 89 9.27 -12.20 4.25
N ILE A 90 8.49 -13.18 4.70
CA ILE A 90 8.33 -13.42 6.14
C ILE A 90 9.65 -13.86 6.79
N ASP A 91 10.55 -14.49 6.04
CA ASP A 91 11.86 -14.92 6.54
C ASP A 91 12.80 -13.72 6.81
N ASP A 92 12.52 -12.51 6.26
CA ASP A 92 13.27 -11.29 6.63
C ASP A 92 13.13 -10.96 8.12
N THR A 93 12.06 -11.42 8.77
CA THR A 93 11.85 -11.22 10.22
C THR A 93 12.94 -11.85 11.07
N GLU A 94 13.68 -12.84 10.55
CA GLU A 94 14.76 -13.53 11.27
C GLU A 94 16.01 -12.65 11.41
N THR A 95 16.14 -11.61 10.58
CA THR A 95 17.32 -10.73 10.53
C THR A 95 17.06 -9.32 11.06
N VAL A 96 15.79 -8.96 11.29
CA VAL A 96 15.37 -7.61 11.67
C VAL A 96 15.05 -7.53 13.15
N VAL A 97 15.63 -6.55 13.83
CA VAL A 97 15.23 -6.21 15.20
C VAL A 97 13.93 -5.41 15.15
N LEU A 98 12.85 -5.99 15.67
CA LEU A 98 11.55 -5.32 15.72
C LEU A 98 11.56 -4.19 16.77
N ARG A 99 11.09 -3.01 16.37
CA ARG A 99 11.09 -1.79 17.17
C ARG A 99 9.66 -1.35 17.47
N HIS A 100 9.47 -0.83 18.67
CA HIS A 100 8.23 -0.18 19.06
C HIS A 100 8.06 1.15 18.28
N GLY A 101 6.82 1.56 18.00
CA GLY A 101 6.55 2.81 17.26
C GLY A 101 6.68 2.72 15.73
N VAL A 102 7.22 1.63 15.19
CA VAL A 102 7.49 1.47 13.75
C VAL A 102 6.35 0.75 13.03
N SER A 103 6.09 1.17 11.79
CA SER A 103 5.18 0.46 10.88
C SER A 103 5.95 -0.54 10.03
N TYR A 104 5.51 -1.80 10.03
CA TYR A 104 6.10 -2.84 9.19
C TYR A 104 5.23 -3.06 7.96
N VAL A 105 5.85 -3.20 6.79
CA VAL A 105 5.21 -3.60 5.55
C VAL A 105 5.77 -4.97 5.17
N LEU A 106 4.96 -6.01 5.32
CA LEU A 106 5.29 -7.35 4.87
C LEU A 106 4.78 -7.53 3.44
N ARG A 107 5.69 -7.58 2.47
CA ARG A 107 5.42 -8.00 1.10
C ARG A 107 5.61 -9.51 1.01
N ILE A 108 4.60 -10.21 0.49
CA ILE A 108 4.55 -11.67 0.48
C ILE A 108 3.63 -12.13 -0.65
N ASP A 109 3.95 -13.24 -1.31
CA ASP A 109 3.04 -13.84 -2.29
C ASP A 109 1.90 -14.62 -1.59
N LYS A 110 0.80 -14.88 -2.30
CA LYS A 110 -0.38 -15.52 -1.70
C LYS A 110 -0.11 -16.95 -1.21
N PHE A 111 0.75 -17.69 -1.91
CA PHE A 111 1.06 -19.07 -1.54
C PHE A 111 1.87 -19.12 -0.24
N THR A 112 2.89 -18.27 -0.13
CA THR A 112 3.70 -18.14 1.09
C THR A 112 2.86 -17.60 2.25
N LEU A 113 1.97 -16.63 2.00
CA LEU A 113 1.04 -16.13 3.02
C LEU A 113 0.14 -17.25 3.58
N PHE A 114 -0.44 -18.09 2.71
CA PHE A 114 -1.34 -19.16 3.18
C PHE A 114 -0.57 -20.25 3.92
N SER A 115 0.61 -20.63 3.43
CA SER A 115 1.42 -21.71 4.02
C SER A 115 2.16 -21.30 5.30
N LYS A 116 2.56 -20.03 5.43
CA LYS A 116 3.31 -19.49 6.58
C LYS A 116 2.48 -18.51 7.43
N VAL A 117 1.15 -18.58 7.37
CA VAL A 117 0.25 -17.68 8.12
C VAL A 117 0.53 -17.63 9.63
N ASP A 118 0.98 -18.74 10.21
CA ASP A 118 1.30 -18.80 11.64
C ASP A 118 2.50 -17.88 11.99
N LYS A 119 3.55 -17.83 11.16
CA LYS A 119 4.66 -16.85 11.31
C LYS A 119 4.14 -15.40 11.17
N VAL A 120 3.19 -15.15 10.27
CA VAL A 120 2.59 -13.82 10.09
C VAL A 120 1.77 -13.43 11.33
N CYS A 121 1.06 -14.37 11.95
CA CYS A 121 0.37 -14.17 13.22
C CYS A 121 1.34 -13.83 14.36
N GLU A 122 2.50 -14.50 14.42
CA GLU A 122 3.55 -14.20 15.40
C GLU A 122 4.11 -12.79 15.21
N LEU A 123 4.42 -12.40 13.97
CA LEU A 123 4.87 -11.04 13.64
C LEU A 123 3.83 -10.00 14.06
N LEU A 124 2.56 -10.22 13.74
CA LEU A 124 1.45 -9.34 14.10
C LEU A 124 1.38 -9.07 15.61
N GLN A 125 1.66 -10.08 16.45
CA GLN A 125 1.63 -9.94 17.92
C GLN A 125 2.84 -9.22 18.51
N GLN A 126 3.92 -9.08 17.74
CA GLN A 126 5.17 -8.45 18.15
C GLN A 126 5.25 -6.97 17.76
N VAL A 127 4.52 -6.56 16.71
CA VAL A 127 4.53 -5.18 16.21
C VAL A 127 3.25 -4.43 16.56
N MET A 128 3.31 -3.10 16.56
CA MET A 128 2.09 -2.29 16.73
C MET A 128 1.28 -2.16 15.44
N ARG A 129 1.97 -2.01 14.30
CA ARG A 129 1.37 -1.81 12.99
C ARG A 129 2.02 -2.74 11.97
N LEU A 130 1.22 -3.66 11.44
CA LEU A 130 1.58 -4.52 10.33
C LEU A 130 0.73 -4.16 9.11
N ASN A 131 1.37 -3.89 7.98
CA ASN A 131 0.73 -3.80 6.68
C ASN A 131 1.16 -5.01 5.87
N VAL A 132 0.25 -5.94 5.61
CA VAL A 132 0.48 -7.08 4.72
C VAL A 132 0.11 -6.67 3.31
N VAL A 133 1.02 -6.89 2.37
CA VAL A 133 0.88 -6.58 0.95
C VAL A 133 1.09 -7.87 0.17
N ILE A 134 0.02 -8.32 -0.48
CA ILE A 134 0.09 -9.48 -1.37
C ILE A 134 0.64 -9.01 -2.72
N THR A 135 1.74 -9.62 -3.18
CA THR A 135 2.50 -9.13 -4.35
C THR A 135 2.00 -9.69 -5.68
N ASP A 136 1.26 -10.79 -5.65
CA ASP A 136 0.79 -11.55 -6.81
C ASP A 136 -0.74 -11.57 -6.92
N VAL A 137 -1.40 -10.45 -6.57
CA VAL A 137 -2.87 -10.28 -6.57
C VAL A 137 -3.51 -10.74 -7.88
N GLU A 138 -2.87 -10.48 -9.01
CA GLU A 138 -3.32 -10.89 -10.35
C GLU A 138 -3.50 -12.41 -10.54
N THR A 139 -2.85 -13.21 -9.71
CA THR A 139 -2.92 -14.68 -9.74
C THR A 139 -4.02 -15.24 -8.84
N PHE A 140 -4.70 -14.40 -8.06
CA PHE A 140 -5.81 -14.82 -7.20
C PHE A 140 -6.99 -15.31 -8.05
N LYS A 141 -7.61 -16.42 -7.65
CA LYS A 141 -8.77 -17.02 -8.32
C LYS A 141 -9.81 -17.47 -7.30
N ASP A 142 -11.03 -17.76 -7.75
CA ASP A 142 -12.13 -18.18 -6.87
C ASP A 142 -11.81 -19.40 -6.00
N LYS A 143 -11.00 -20.33 -6.52
CA LYS A 143 -10.52 -21.50 -5.76
C LYS A 143 -9.66 -21.12 -4.54
N ASP A 144 -9.07 -19.93 -4.51
CA ASP A 144 -8.26 -19.41 -3.41
C ASP A 144 -9.12 -18.79 -2.30
N ILE A 145 -10.40 -18.48 -2.56
CA ILE A 145 -11.31 -17.84 -1.59
C ILE A 145 -11.38 -18.61 -0.27
N PRO A 146 -11.57 -19.94 -0.22
CA PRO A 146 -11.61 -20.68 1.04
C PRO A 146 -10.29 -20.58 1.82
N LEU A 147 -9.15 -20.68 1.12
CA LEU A 147 -7.82 -20.60 1.73
C LEU A 147 -7.56 -19.21 2.31
N TYR A 148 -7.93 -18.15 1.58
CA TYR A 148 -7.75 -16.80 2.07
C TYR A 148 -8.67 -16.48 3.26
N LYS A 149 -9.92 -16.99 3.26
CA LYS A 149 -10.81 -16.89 4.43
C LYS A 149 -10.20 -17.57 5.67
N GLU A 150 -9.61 -18.75 5.51
CA GLU A 150 -8.93 -19.44 6.61
C GLU A 150 -7.73 -18.63 7.12
N CYS A 151 -6.91 -18.11 6.21
CA CYS A 151 -5.78 -17.24 6.54
C CYS A 151 -6.23 -16.00 7.34
N LEU A 152 -7.25 -15.29 6.86
CA LEU A 152 -7.82 -14.12 7.55
C LEU A 152 -8.42 -14.49 8.91
N ASN A 153 -9.01 -15.67 9.05
CA ASN A 153 -9.52 -16.15 10.33
C ASN A 153 -8.40 -16.38 11.35
N LYS A 154 -7.29 -17.00 10.94
CA LYS A 154 -6.10 -17.18 11.81
C LYS A 154 -5.51 -15.83 12.24
N LEU A 155 -5.34 -14.90 11.29
CA LEU A 155 -4.89 -13.54 11.60
C LEU A 155 -5.86 -12.81 12.55
N SER A 156 -7.17 -12.99 12.35
CA SER A 156 -8.21 -12.43 13.22
C SER A 156 -8.12 -12.98 14.64
N MET A 157 -7.90 -14.29 14.81
CA MET A 157 -7.69 -14.91 16.12
C MET A 157 -6.43 -14.36 16.81
N ALA A 158 -5.34 -14.17 16.07
CA ALA A 158 -4.11 -13.58 16.60
C ALA A 158 -4.28 -12.11 17.01
N ALA A 159 -5.05 -11.34 16.24
CA ALA A 159 -5.42 -9.97 16.59
C ALA A 159 -6.32 -9.93 17.83
N GLU A 160 -7.36 -10.77 17.89
CA GLU A 160 -8.27 -10.90 19.04
C GLU A 160 -7.51 -11.23 20.33
N LEU A 161 -6.55 -12.17 20.27
CA LEU A 161 -5.67 -12.49 21.40
C LEU A 161 -4.82 -11.30 21.85
N SER A 162 -4.43 -10.42 20.92
CA SER A 162 -3.71 -9.18 21.27
C SER A 162 -4.63 -8.21 22.01
N PHE A 163 -5.86 -8.03 21.52
CA PHE A 163 -6.87 -7.17 22.17
C PHE A 163 -7.25 -7.68 23.56
N SER A 164 -7.42 -8.99 23.75
CA SER A 164 -7.75 -9.57 25.06
C SER A 164 -6.63 -9.37 26.09
N LYS A 165 -5.38 -9.23 25.65
CA LYS A 165 -4.22 -8.86 26.48
C LYS A 165 -4.03 -7.35 26.65
N GLY A 166 -4.99 -6.53 26.19
CA GLY A 166 -4.92 -5.07 26.25
C GLY A 166 -3.98 -4.42 25.23
N LYS A 167 -3.40 -5.20 24.31
CA LYS A 167 -2.57 -4.66 23.22
C LYS A 167 -3.46 -4.16 22.09
N LYS A 168 -3.17 -2.95 21.58
CA LYS A 168 -3.85 -2.38 20.41
C LYS A 168 -3.00 -2.62 19.17
N VAL A 169 -3.18 -3.80 18.58
CA VAL A 169 -2.52 -4.13 17.31
C VAL A 169 -3.27 -3.51 16.14
N GLN A 170 -2.55 -3.14 15.10
CA GLN A 170 -3.11 -2.67 13.84
C GLN A 170 -2.62 -3.55 12.68
N CYS A 171 -3.56 -4.06 11.89
CA CYS A 171 -3.33 -4.81 10.66
C CYS A 171 -4.21 -4.26 9.55
N ASN A 172 -3.63 -3.88 8.41
CA ASN A 172 -4.40 -3.32 7.28
C ASN A 172 -5.51 -4.25 6.77
N LEU A 173 -5.29 -5.57 6.81
CA LEU A 173 -6.26 -6.56 6.33
C LEU A 173 -7.48 -6.74 7.27
N LEU A 174 -7.40 -6.24 8.51
CA LEU A 174 -8.38 -6.54 9.57
C LEU A 174 -8.88 -5.32 10.35
N THR A 175 -7.97 -4.49 10.86
CA THR A 175 -8.34 -3.45 11.82
C THR A 175 -8.67 -2.12 11.15
N ASP A 176 -8.15 -1.86 9.95
CA ASP A 176 -8.35 -0.58 9.26
C ASP A 176 -9.82 -0.33 8.99
N ARG A 177 -10.54 -1.34 8.47
CA ARG A 177 -11.96 -1.21 8.18
C ARG A 177 -12.79 -0.88 9.43
N MET A 178 -12.37 -1.33 10.60
CA MET A 178 -13.09 -1.11 11.85
C MET A 178 -13.05 0.38 12.28
N VAL A 179 -12.00 1.11 11.88
CA VAL A 179 -11.75 2.49 12.30
C VAL A 179 -12.15 3.51 11.23
N LEU A 180 -11.95 3.17 9.96
CA LEU A 180 -12.20 4.05 8.82
C LEU A 180 -13.70 4.30 8.57
N ASP A 181 -14.03 5.53 8.20
CA ASP A 181 -15.37 5.98 7.74
C ASP A 181 -15.42 6.36 6.26
N LYS A 182 -14.27 6.37 5.60
CA LYS A 182 -14.14 6.62 4.17
C LYS A 182 -12.93 5.86 3.62
N MET A 183 -12.88 5.72 2.30
CA MET A 183 -11.77 5.08 1.59
C MET A 183 -10.42 5.68 1.98
N ASN A 184 -9.45 4.80 2.30
CA ASN A 184 -8.08 5.16 2.65
C ASN A 184 -7.09 4.56 1.62
N ASN A 185 -7.26 4.96 0.36
CA ASN A 185 -6.39 4.53 -0.75
C ASN A 185 -5.07 5.32 -0.77
N CYS A 186 -4.09 4.88 -1.57
CA CYS A 186 -2.78 5.57 -1.65
C CYS A 186 -2.81 6.94 -2.35
N GLY A 187 -3.89 7.26 -3.07
CA GLY A 187 -4.08 8.55 -3.74
C GLY A 187 -3.23 8.78 -4.99
N ALA A 188 -2.61 7.74 -5.54
CA ALA A 188 -1.79 7.83 -6.75
C ALA A 188 -2.53 8.51 -7.91
N GLY A 189 -1.97 9.60 -8.44
CA GLY A 189 -2.54 10.39 -9.53
C GLY A 189 -3.61 11.40 -9.12
N ASP A 190 -3.97 11.50 -7.84
CA ASP A 190 -4.93 12.49 -7.30
C ASP A 190 -4.31 13.33 -6.17
N THR A 191 -3.94 12.68 -5.05
CA THR A 191 -3.30 13.33 -3.90
C THR A 191 -1.82 12.99 -3.76
N THR A 192 -1.33 12.01 -4.51
CA THR A 192 0.04 11.50 -4.42
C THR A 192 0.63 11.32 -5.81
N ILE A 193 1.89 11.69 -5.95
CA ILE A 193 2.71 11.45 -7.15
C ILE A 193 4.09 10.91 -6.75
N THR A 194 4.88 10.50 -7.73
CA THR A 194 6.26 10.05 -7.53
C THR A 194 7.23 10.89 -8.34
N LEU A 195 8.34 11.32 -7.72
CA LEU A 195 9.55 11.77 -8.41
C LEU A 195 10.54 10.60 -8.43
N ALA A 196 11.00 10.25 -9.64
CA ALA A 196 11.91 9.14 -9.85
C ALA A 196 13.36 9.61 -10.10
N PRO A 197 14.38 8.72 -10.03
CA PRO A 197 15.79 9.07 -10.20
C PRO A 197 16.14 9.76 -11.52
N ASP A 198 15.36 9.49 -12.58
CA ASP A 198 15.48 10.15 -13.89
C ASP A 198 15.03 11.63 -13.90
N GLY A 199 14.57 12.16 -12.76
CA GLY A 199 14.12 13.54 -12.58
C GLY A 199 12.71 13.81 -13.07
N LYS A 200 11.95 12.77 -13.43
CA LYS A 200 10.58 12.90 -13.91
C LYS A 200 9.54 12.47 -12.88
N PHE A 201 8.33 12.99 -13.09
CA PHE A 201 7.16 12.63 -12.31
C PHE A 201 6.40 11.44 -12.91
N TYR A 202 5.86 10.61 -12.03
CA TYR A 202 5.05 9.43 -12.34
C TYR A 202 3.82 9.36 -11.43
N ILE A 203 2.77 8.65 -11.88
CA ILE A 203 1.53 8.46 -11.11
C ILE A 203 1.81 7.77 -9.76
N CYS A 204 2.68 6.77 -9.75
CA CYS A 204 3.23 6.13 -8.57
C CYS A 204 4.53 5.38 -8.93
N PRO A 205 5.27 4.80 -7.97
CA PRO A 205 6.52 4.09 -8.26
C PRO A 205 6.35 2.90 -9.22
N ALA A 206 5.21 2.23 -9.20
CA ALA A 206 4.93 1.10 -10.08
C ALA A 206 4.94 1.49 -11.56
N PHE A 207 4.46 2.69 -11.89
CA PHE A 207 4.49 3.21 -13.25
C PHE A 207 5.90 3.61 -13.69
N TYR A 208 6.82 3.92 -12.77
CA TYR A 208 8.23 4.16 -13.12
C TYR A 208 8.99 2.85 -13.36
N LEU A 209 8.76 1.83 -12.54
CA LEU A 209 9.56 0.61 -12.50
C LEU A 209 9.07 -0.49 -13.45
N THR A 210 7.84 -0.39 -13.97
CA THR A 210 7.30 -1.37 -14.90
C THR A 210 7.89 -1.17 -16.30
N ASP A 211 8.15 -2.27 -17.01
CA ASP A 211 8.44 -2.26 -18.46
C ASP A 211 7.27 -2.81 -19.29
N GLU A 212 6.11 -3.00 -18.66
CA GLU A 212 4.94 -3.58 -19.30
C GLU A 212 4.39 -2.68 -20.42
N VAL A 213 3.96 -3.33 -21.50
CA VAL A 213 3.26 -2.71 -22.63
C VAL A 213 1.92 -3.39 -22.78
N ASP A 214 0.85 -2.61 -22.70
CA ASP A 214 -0.51 -3.06 -22.90
C ASP A 214 -1.04 -2.61 -24.27
N ALA A 215 -2.29 -2.96 -24.60
CA ALA A 215 -2.92 -2.60 -25.87
C ALA A 215 -3.03 -1.08 -26.12
N LEU A 216 -2.81 -0.26 -25.09
CA LEU A 216 -2.91 1.19 -25.09
C LEU A 216 -1.54 1.86 -24.95
N GLY A 217 -0.44 1.08 -24.86
CA GLY A 217 0.94 1.54 -24.89
C GLY A 217 1.76 1.13 -23.68
N ARG A 218 2.92 1.78 -23.51
CA ARG A 218 3.80 1.55 -22.36
C ARG A 218 3.13 2.07 -21.09
N LEU A 219 3.12 1.27 -20.02
CA LEU A 219 2.68 1.74 -18.70
C LEU A 219 3.70 2.72 -18.11
N ASN A 220 4.97 2.58 -18.45
CA ASN A 220 6.01 3.52 -18.07
C ASN A 220 5.95 4.81 -18.88
N TYR A 221 5.10 5.73 -18.42
CA TYR A 221 4.99 7.05 -18.97
C TYR A 221 5.13 8.11 -17.87
N SER A 222 5.98 9.09 -18.14
CA SER A 222 6.13 10.26 -17.29
C SER A 222 4.91 11.18 -17.45
N ILE A 223 4.50 11.79 -16.34
CA ILE A 223 3.48 12.83 -16.27
C ILE A 223 4.09 14.24 -16.22
N GLY A 224 5.36 14.40 -16.59
CA GLY A 224 6.10 15.67 -16.55
C GLY A 224 7.39 15.60 -15.75
N ASP A 225 7.97 16.76 -15.44
CA ASP A 225 9.26 16.88 -14.77
C ASP A 225 9.35 18.18 -13.94
N LEU A 226 10.44 18.35 -13.19
CA LEU A 226 10.66 19.50 -12.31
C LEU A 226 10.78 20.84 -13.05
N GLN A 227 11.13 20.83 -14.35
CA GLN A 227 11.33 22.05 -15.15
C GLN A 227 10.04 22.51 -15.82
N ASN A 228 9.30 21.57 -16.41
CA ASN A 228 8.10 21.82 -17.22
C ASN A 228 6.80 21.65 -16.42
N GLY A 229 6.88 21.17 -15.18
CA GLY A 229 5.73 20.84 -14.35
C GLY A 229 5.06 19.54 -14.75
N MET A 230 3.86 19.31 -14.23
CA MET A 230 3.12 18.06 -14.43
C MET A 230 1.87 18.23 -15.30
N ASN A 231 1.57 17.20 -16.07
CA ASN A 231 0.37 17.07 -16.87
C ASN A 231 -0.20 15.65 -16.79
N ILE A 232 -1.16 15.43 -15.89
CA ILE A 232 -1.90 14.18 -15.77
C ILE A 232 -3.10 14.21 -16.72
N LYS A 233 -2.99 13.48 -17.84
CA LYS A 233 -4.08 13.33 -18.81
C LYS A 233 -5.29 12.66 -18.14
N ASN A 234 -6.49 13.19 -18.39
CA ASN A 234 -7.75 12.70 -17.82
C ASN A 234 -7.71 12.52 -16.29
N SER A 235 -7.07 13.47 -15.59
CA SER A 235 -6.85 13.46 -14.13
C SER A 235 -8.09 13.09 -13.29
N GLN A 236 -9.29 13.39 -13.76
CA GLN A 236 -10.55 13.05 -13.09
C GLN A 236 -10.69 11.54 -12.85
N LEU A 237 -10.16 10.68 -13.72
CA LEU A 237 -10.29 9.22 -13.60
C LEU A 237 -9.54 8.64 -12.38
N TYR A 238 -8.53 9.34 -11.86
CA TYR A 238 -7.80 8.89 -10.67
C TYR A 238 -8.62 9.11 -9.38
N LYS A 239 -9.59 10.03 -9.41
CA LYS A 239 -10.42 10.42 -8.25
C LYS A 239 -11.47 9.38 -7.92
N LEU A 240 -11.80 9.26 -6.63
CA LEU A 240 -12.81 8.32 -6.15
C LEU A 240 -14.20 8.59 -6.75
N ASP A 241 -14.59 9.85 -6.94
CA ASP A 241 -15.91 10.23 -7.49
C ASP A 241 -16.17 9.67 -8.89
N TYR A 242 -15.09 9.40 -9.63
CA TYR A 242 -15.07 8.84 -10.98
C TYR A 242 -14.75 7.34 -11.00
N ALA A 243 -14.83 6.66 -9.85
CA ALA A 243 -14.73 5.21 -9.72
C ALA A 243 -16.12 4.64 -9.41
N PRO A 244 -16.91 4.22 -10.42
CA PRO A 244 -18.34 3.92 -10.25
C PRO A 244 -18.65 2.88 -9.16
N LEU A 245 -17.84 1.82 -9.09
CA LEU A 245 -17.97 0.77 -8.07
C LEU A 245 -17.44 1.24 -6.72
N CYS A 246 -16.24 1.84 -6.69
CA CYS A 246 -15.55 2.15 -5.45
C CYS A 246 -16.22 3.27 -4.65
N ARG A 247 -16.84 4.27 -5.31
CA ARG A 247 -17.48 5.40 -4.63
C ARG A 247 -18.72 5.02 -3.81
N GLN A 248 -19.29 3.85 -4.07
CA GLN A 248 -20.45 3.30 -3.34
C GLN A 248 -20.05 2.14 -2.42
N CYS A 249 -18.81 1.67 -2.52
CA CYS A 249 -18.30 0.55 -1.74
C CYS A 249 -17.91 1.02 -0.32
N ASP A 250 -18.14 0.16 0.67
CA ASP A 250 -17.75 0.42 2.06
C ASP A 250 -16.54 -0.40 2.51
N ALA A 251 -15.82 -1.09 1.61
CA ALA A 251 -14.53 -1.73 1.91
C ALA A 251 -13.41 -0.68 2.02
N TYR A 252 -13.51 0.22 3.00
CA TYR A 252 -12.65 1.40 3.15
C TYR A 252 -11.16 1.13 3.33
N GLN A 253 -10.80 -0.08 3.78
CA GLN A 253 -9.42 -0.54 3.91
C GLN A 253 -8.78 -0.96 2.58
N CYS A 254 -9.61 -1.24 1.56
CA CYS A 254 -9.14 -1.65 0.23
C CYS A 254 -8.18 -0.60 -0.34
N LYS A 255 -7.09 -1.06 -0.96
CA LYS A 255 -6.07 -0.15 -1.50
C LYS A 255 -6.42 0.43 -2.88
N ARG A 256 -7.35 -0.19 -3.63
CA ARG A 256 -7.75 0.21 -4.99
C ARG A 256 -6.51 0.59 -5.83
N CYS A 257 -5.64 -0.38 -6.08
CA CYS A 257 -4.35 -0.11 -6.69
C CYS A 257 -4.54 0.30 -8.15
N ILE A 258 -4.34 1.58 -8.46
CA ILE A 258 -4.51 2.13 -9.82
C ILE A 258 -3.62 1.42 -10.85
N TRP A 259 -2.41 1.03 -10.46
CA TRP A 259 -1.53 0.26 -11.33
C TRP A 259 -2.10 -1.13 -11.65
N LEU A 260 -2.62 -1.86 -10.65
CA LEU A 260 -3.29 -3.15 -10.90
C LEU A 260 -4.59 -2.98 -11.69
N ASN A 261 -5.36 -1.93 -11.44
CA ASN A 261 -6.54 -1.61 -12.25
C ASN A 261 -6.12 -1.51 -13.71
N ARG A 262 -5.11 -0.68 -14.00
CA ARG A 262 -4.61 -0.50 -15.36
C ARG A 262 -4.13 -1.81 -15.98
N LYS A 263 -3.32 -2.58 -15.24
CA LYS A 263 -2.76 -3.86 -15.70
C LYS A 263 -3.82 -4.91 -16.00
N MET A 264 -4.90 -4.97 -15.22
CA MET A 264 -5.86 -6.06 -15.27
C MET A 264 -7.18 -5.73 -15.99
N THR A 265 -7.53 -4.45 -16.10
CA THR A 265 -8.80 -4.00 -16.70
C THR A 265 -8.61 -2.97 -17.81
N TYR A 266 -7.37 -2.55 -18.10
CA TYR A 266 -7.01 -1.43 -18.98
C TYR A 266 -7.50 -0.06 -18.51
N GLU A 267 -8.17 0.02 -17.36
CA GLU A 267 -8.75 1.24 -16.81
C GLU A 267 -8.09 1.61 -15.49
N VAL A 268 -7.81 2.90 -15.26
CA VAL A 268 -7.24 3.35 -13.99
C VAL A 268 -8.29 3.39 -12.87
N ASN A 269 -9.56 3.58 -13.22
CA ASN A 269 -10.62 3.85 -12.26
C ASN A 269 -11.45 2.62 -11.87
N THR A 270 -11.25 1.47 -12.55
CA THR A 270 -12.05 0.26 -12.37
C THR A 270 -11.17 -0.88 -11.85
N PRO A 271 -11.39 -1.35 -10.60
CA PRO A 271 -10.62 -2.44 -10.04
C PRO A 271 -10.93 -3.77 -10.73
N SER A 272 -9.95 -4.68 -10.66
CA SER A 272 -10.13 -6.06 -11.07
C SER A 272 -11.00 -6.83 -10.07
N HIS A 273 -11.58 -7.94 -10.56
CA HIS A 273 -12.33 -8.90 -9.75
C HIS A 273 -11.52 -9.35 -8.52
N GLU A 274 -10.24 -9.69 -8.72
CA GLU A 274 -9.33 -10.14 -7.67
C GLU A 274 -9.20 -9.12 -6.53
N GLN A 275 -8.97 -7.84 -6.86
CA GLN A 275 -8.88 -6.78 -5.86
C GLN A 275 -10.20 -6.60 -5.10
N CYS A 276 -11.33 -6.65 -5.81
CA CYS A 276 -12.66 -6.54 -5.20
C CYS A 276 -12.92 -7.69 -4.22
N VAL A 277 -12.75 -8.94 -4.67
CA VAL A 277 -13.02 -10.12 -3.86
C VAL A 277 -12.14 -10.15 -2.62
N MET A 278 -10.83 -9.94 -2.76
CA MET A 278 -9.91 -9.90 -1.62
C MET A 278 -10.30 -8.81 -0.62
N GLY A 279 -10.58 -7.60 -1.10
CA GLY A 279 -11.00 -6.47 -0.24
C GLY A 279 -12.31 -6.74 0.52
N HIS A 280 -13.28 -7.44 -0.07
CA HIS A 280 -14.53 -7.78 0.63
C HIS A 280 -14.37 -8.96 1.59
N LEU A 281 -13.45 -9.89 1.31
CA LEU A 281 -13.07 -10.94 2.28
C LEU A 281 -12.43 -10.33 3.53
N GLU A 282 -11.48 -9.40 3.35
CA GLU A 282 -10.84 -8.63 4.42
C GLU A 282 -11.88 -7.81 5.22
N ARG A 283 -12.81 -7.14 4.53
CA ARG A 283 -13.91 -6.39 5.14
C ARG A 283 -14.77 -7.29 6.03
N ASN A 284 -15.12 -8.48 5.55
CA ASN A 284 -15.95 -9.42 6.29
C ASN A 284 -15.19 -10.02 7.48
N ALA A 285 -13.89 -10.29 7.34
CA ALA A 285 -13.03 -10.67 8.46
C ALA A 285 -12.96 -9.55 9.52
N SER A 286 -12.84 -8.30 9.09
CA SER A 286 -12.86 -7.11 9.95
C SER A 286 -14.17 -6.99 10.75
N ARG A 287 -15.31 -7.26 10.11
CA ARG A 287 -16.63 -7.32 10.78
C ARG A 287 -16.64 -8.37 11.89
N ASN A 288 -16.19 -9.58 11.59
CA ASN A 288 -16.17 -10.68 12.54
C ASN A 288 -15.23 -10.38 13.72
N LEU A 289 -14.03 -9.83 13.43
CA LEU A 289 -13.09 -9.39 14.45
C LEU A 289 -13.70 -8.35 15.37
N LEU A 290 -14.36 -7.31 14.82
CA LEU A 290 -15.01 -6.26 15.61
C LEU A 290 -16.07 -6.82 16.57
N GLN A 291 -16.88 -7.78 16.10
CA GLN A 291 -17.87 -8.45 16.94
C GLN A 291 -17.21 -9.29 18.04
N ASN A 292 -16.11 -9.98 17.72
CA ASN A 292 -15.41 -10.82 18.69
C ASN A 292 -14.70 -10.01 19.77
N ILE A 293 -13.96 -8.96 19.42
CA ILE A 293 -13.22 -8.18 20.42
C ILE A 293 -14.15 -7.48 21.43
N ARG A 294 -15.38 -7.17 21.01
CA ARG A 294 -16.42 -6.58 21.87
C ARG A 294 -16.91 -7.51 22.97
N LYS A 295 -16.62 -8.81 22.90
CA LYS A 295 -16.87 -9.77 23.99
C LYS A 295 -15.98 -9.51 25.20
N TYR A 296 -14.84 -8.84 25.03
CA TYR A 296 -13.87 -8.57 26.09
C TYR A 296 -13.89 -7.13 26.60
N GLY A 297 -14.72 -6.26 26.02
CA GLY A 297 -14.81 -4.86 26.43
C GLY A 297 -15.48 -3.95 25.41
N THR A 298 -15.55 -2.66 25.73
CA THR A 298 -16.16 -1.66 24.87
C THR A 298 -15.15 -1.13 23.85
N PHE A 299 -15.20 -1.67 22.62
CA PHE A 299 -14.33 -1.25 21.51
C PHE A 299 -15.14 -0.56 20.40
N LEU A 300 -14.64 0.60 19.96
CA LEU A 300 -15.14 1.34 18.79
C LEU A 300 -16.66 1.53 18.81
N SER A 301 -17.23 1.98 19.93
CA SER A 301 -18.67 2.23 20.08
C SER A 301 -19.20 3.13 18.98
N GLY A 302 -20.34 2.75 18.39
CA GLY A 302 -20.95 3.49 17.27
C GLY A 302 -20.39 3.18 15.88
N ARG A 303 -19.31 2.38 15.78
CA ARG A 303 -18.86 1.82 14.49
C ARG A 303 -19.56 0.48 14.26
N ASP A 304 -20.08 0.25 13.06
CA ASP A 304 -20.57 -1.06 12.66
C ASP A 304 -20.24 -1.33 11.19
N ILE A 305 -20.01 -2.61 10.88
CA ILE A 305 -19.75 -3.08 9.51
C ILE A 305 -20.93 -3.96 9.14
N ARG A 306 -21.78 -3.47 8.24
CA ARG A 306 -23.00 -4.17 7.84
C ARG A 306 -22.67 -5.49 7.15
N GLU A 307 -23.55 -6.47 7.29
CA GLU A 307 -23.44 -7.70 6.51
C GLU A 307 -23.71 -7.42 5.03
N ILE A 308 -23.03 -8.14 4.16
CA ILE A 308 -23.20 -8.10 2.70
C ILE A 308 -23.23 -9.54 2.18
N ASN A 309 -23.88 -9.75 1.04
CA ASN A 309 -24.04 -11.05 0.39
C ASN A 309 -23.28 -11.17 -0.94
N TYR A 310 -22.35 -10.25 -1.21
CA TYR A 310 -21.52 -10.23 -2.41
C TYR A 310 -20.03 -10.08 -2.02
N LEU A 311 -19.14 -10.43 -2.95
CA LEU A 311 -17.69 -10.20 -2.82
C LEU A 311 -17.17 -9.27 -3.92
N ASP A 312 -17.81 -9.26 -5.09
CA ASP A 312 -17.54 -8.28 -6.14
C ASP A 312 -18.71 -7.29 -6.25
N PRO A 313 -18.51 -5.98 -6.02
CA PRO A 313 -19.54 -4.97 -6.24
C PRO A 313 -20.10 -4.96 -7.66
N PHE A 314 -19.35 -5.49 -8.63
CA PHE A 314 -19.81 -5.61 -10.01
C PHE A 314 -21.06 -6.49 -10.14
N ASP A 315 -21.22 -7.50 -9.29
CA ASP A 315 -22.34 -8.45 -9.31
C ASP A 315 -23.66 -7.83 -8.86
N VAL A 316 -23.58 -6.78 -8.04
CA VAL A 316 -24.74 -6.09 -7.44
C VAL A 316 -24.87 -4.65 -7.92
N ARG A 317 -24.19 -4.31 -9.03
CA ARG A 317 -24.26 -2.97 -9.60
C ARG A 317 -25.68 -2.66 -10.04
N THR A 318 -26.18 -1.49 -9.65
CA THR A 318 -27.39 -0.93 -10.28
C THR A 318 -26.99 -0.43 -11.66
N GLU A 319 -27.65 -0.92 -12.71
CA GLU A 319 -27.54 -0.31 -14.03
C GLU A 319 -27.94 1.16 -13.91
N ARG A 320 -27.12 2.06 -14.46
CA ARG A 320 -27.53 3.45 -14.57
C ARG A 320 -28.46 3.53 -15.77
N GLU A 321 -29.74 3.83 -15.51
CA GLU A 321 -30.64 4.41 -16.52
C GLU A 321 -30.07 5.72 -17.05
#